data_AF-J9FJI4-F1
#
_entry.id   AF-J9FJI4-F1
#
_cell.length_a   1.000
_cell.length_b   1.000
_cell.length_c   1.000
_cell.angle_alpha   90.00
_cell.angle_beta   90.00
_cell.angle_gamma   90.00
#
_symmetry.space_group_name_H-M   'P 1'
#
loop_
_entity.id
_entity.type
_entity.pdbx_description
1 polymer ?
#
loop_
_entity_poly.entity_id
_entity_poly.type
_entity_poly.pdbx_seq_one_letter_code
_entity_poly.pdbx_strand_id
1 'polypeptide(L)' 'QTNKSLHHSTLKQLTHKGQLLHEELDSLIAIPHKSHQDSIHIVQSYNQLESIVKSLKNNEHHDQ' A
#
# COMPACT_ATOMS: atom_id res chain seq x y z
N GLN A 1 22.26 3.71 17.14
CA GLN A 1 20.85 4.12 17.35
C GLN A 1 20.16 4.59 16.06
N THR A 2 20.89 5.02 15.02
CA THR A 2 20.36 5.62 13.78
C THR A 2 19.65 4.66 12.81
N ASN A 3 20.04 3.39 12.75
CA ASN A 3 19.40 2.42 11.84
C ASN A 3 17.97 2.06 12.27
N LYS A 4 17.70 1.93 13.57
CA LYS A 4 16.35 1.64 14.09
C LYS A 4 15.36 2.76 13.79
N SER A 5 15.78 4.04 13.88
CA SER A 5 14.90 5.17 13.57
C SER A 5 14.57 5.28 12.08
N LEU A 6 15.53 4.96 11.20
CA LEU A 6 15.30 4.91 9.75
C LEU A 6 14.35 3.77 9.38
N HIS A 7 14.53 2.58 9.94
CA HIS A 7 13.61 1.45 9.76
C HIS A 7 12.18 1.79 10.18
N HIS A 8 12.01 2.37 11.37
CA HIS A 8 10.70 2.79 11.85
C HIS A 8 10.05 3.86 10.96
N SER A 9 10.85 4.81 10.45
CA SER A 9 10.37 5.82 9.49
C SER A 9 9.87 5.17 8.19
N THR A 10 10.61 4.21 7.64
CA THR A 10 10.22 3.48 6.43
C THR A 10 8.93 2.69 6.63
N LEU A 11 8.79 1.97 7.74
CA LEU A 11 7.57 1.23 8.07
C LEU A 11 6.36 2.16 8.19
N LYS A 12 6.51 3.32 8.84
CA LYS A 12 5.46 4.32 8.97
C LYS A 12 5.03 4.88 7.61
N GLN A 13 5.99 5.14 6.72
CA GLN A 13 5.72 5.61 5.36
C GLN A 13 4.99 4.56 4.52
N LEU A 14 5.44 3.30 4.56
CA LEU A 14 4.80 2.19 3.86
C LEU A 14 3.37 1.95 4.35
N THR A 15 3.16 2.00 5.66
CA THR A 15 1.83 1.88 6.28
C THR A 15 0.90 3.00 5.81
N HIS A 16 1.36 4.25 5.88
CA HIS A 16 0.57 5.39 5.44
C HIS A 16 0.23 5.31 3.95
N LYS A 17 1.20 4.95 3.10
CA LYS A 17 0.96 4.75 1.66
C LYS A 17 -0.05 3.64 1.40
N GLY A 18 0.02 2.53 2.14
CA GLY A 18 -0.94 1.43 2.04
C GLY A 18 -2.36 1.87 2.40
N GLN A 19 -2.52 2.70 3.43
CA GLN A 19 -3.83 3.25 3.83
C GLN A 19 -4.43 4.15 2.74
N LEU A 20 -3.64 5.05 2.16
CA LEU A 20 -4.12 5.92 1.08
C LEU A 20 -4.55 5.13 -0.16
N LEU A 21 -3.78 4.11 -0.55
CA LEU A 21 -4.15 3.24 -1.68
C LEU A 21 -5.44 2.45 -1.39
N HIS A 22 -5.66 2.05 -0.14
CA HIS A 22 -6.91 1.39 0.27
C HIS A 22 -8.11 2.33 0.12
N GLU A 23 -8.01 3.56 0.64
CA GLU A 23 -9.08 4.57 0.52
C GLU A 23 -9.38 4.94 -0.94
N GLU A 24 -8.34 5.03 -1.78
CA GLU A 24 -8.49 5.26 -3.22
C GLU A 24 -9.19 4.08 -3.91
N LEU A 25 -8.80 2.85 -3.60
CA LEU A 25 -9.45 1.65 -4.13
C LEU A 25 -10.91 1.57 -3.72
N ASP A 26 -11.26 1.85 -2.47
CA ASP A 26 -12.65 1.89 -2.00
C ASP A 26 -13.48 2.90 -2.81
N SER A 27 -12.91 4.08 -3.04
CA SER A 27 -13.53 5.13 -3.85
C SER A 27 -13.73 4.69 -5.30
N LEU A 28 -12.71 4.09 -5.91
CA LEU A 28 -12.77 3.60 -7.30
C LEU A 28 -13.75 2.43 -7.45
N ILE A 29 -13.82 1.53 -6.48
CA ILE A 29 -14.72 0.37 -6.48
C ILE A 29 -16.17 0.81 -6.32
N ALA A 30 -16.44 1.86 -5.55
CA ALA A 30 -17.77 2.42 -5.39
C ALA A 30 -18.37 3.03 -6.68
N ILE A 31 -17.55 3.32 -7.70
CA ILE A 31 -18.03 3.85 -8.99
C ILE A 31 -18.93 2.79 -9.69
N PRO A 32 -20.20 3.10 -10.00
CA PRO A 32 -21.16 2.12 -10.52
C PRO A 32 -20.87 1.67 -11.96
N HIS A 33 -20.35 2.55 -12.81
CA HIS A 33 -19.93 2.24 -14.18
C HIS A 33 -18.48 2.66 -14.37
N LYS A 34 -17.59 1.68 -14.48
CA LYS A 34 -16.15 1.92 -14.60
C LYS A 34 -15.75 2.06 -16.06
N SER A 35 -14.93 3.06 -16.35
CA SER A 35 -14.24 3.13 -17.64
C SER A 35 -13.15 2.05 -17.72
N HIS A 36 -12.62 1.84 -18.93
CA HIS A 36 -11.45 1.00 -19.12
C HIS A 36 -10.24 1.53 -18.32
N GLN A 37 -10.08 2.85 -18.26
CA GLN A 37 -9.00 3.49 -17.50
C GLN A 37 -9.17 3.26 -15.99
N ASP A 38 -10.38 3.37 -15.45
CA ASP A 38 -10.65 3.08 -14.04
C ASP A 38 -10.31 1.62 -13.73
N SER A 39 -10.65 0.71 -14.63
CA SER A 39 -10.36 -0.73 -14.48
C SER A 39 -8.86 -0.99 -14.46
N ILE A 40 -8.09 -0.36 -15.37
CA ILE A 40 -6.63 -0.44 -15.37
C ILE A 40 -6.07 0.11 -14.05
N HIS A 41 -6.59 1.26 -13.61
CA HIS A 41 -6.10 1.92 -12.40
C HIS A 41 -6.33 1.06 -11.15
N ILE A 42 -7.52 0.47 -11.01
CA ILE A 42 -7.84 -0.45 -9.91
C ILE A 42 -6.84 -1.62 -9.86
N VAL A 43 -6.56 -2.26 -11.00
CA VAL A 43 -5.61 -3.38 -11.07
C VAL A 43 -4.21 -2.93 -10.64
N GLN A 44 -3.76 -1.77 -11.11
CA GLN A 44 -2.46 -1.23 -10.75
C GLN A 44 -2.36 -0.89 -9.26
N SER A 45 -3.39 -0.26 -8.68
CA SER A 45 -3.43 0.11 -7.26
C SER A 45 -3.48 -1.12 -6.36
N TYR A 46 -4.21 -2.18 -6.74
CA TYR A 46 -4.16 -3.45 -6.02
C TYR A 46 -2.77 -4.10 -6.03
N ASN A 47 -2.09 -4.12 -7.18
CA ASN A 47 -0.73 -4.67 -7.27
C ASN A 47 0.26 -3.88 -6.39
N GLN A 48 0.12 -2.56 -6.32
CA GLN A 48 0.94 -1.73 -5.43
C GLN A 48 0.65 -2.00 -3.96
N LEU A 49 -0.63 -2.12 -3.59
CA LEU A 49 -1.03 -2.44 -2.22
C LEU A 49 -0.51 -3.81 -1.80
N GLU A 50 -0.61 -4.82 -2.67
CA GLU A 50 -0.06 -6.16 -2.41
C GLU A 50 1.45 -6.12 -2.17
N SER A 51 2.18 -5.35 -2.98
CA SER A 51 3.63 -5.16 -2.81
C SER A 51 3.97 -4.51 -1.46
N ILE A 52 3.22 -3.48 -1.05
CA ILE A 52 3.40 -2.81 0.25
C ILE A 52 3.15 -3.80 1.40
N VAL A 53 2.07 -4.58 1.34
CA VAL A 53 1.75 -5.59 2.37
C VAL A 53 2.87 -6.63 2.46
N LYS A 54 3.39 -7.10 1.32
CA LYS A 54 4.54 -8.03 1.30
C LYS A 54 5.78 -7.39 1.92
N SER A 55 6.09 -6.13 1.59
CA SER A 55 7.21 -5.41 2.19
C SER A 55 7.04 -5.25 3.70
N LEU A 56 5.86 -4.88 4.19
CA LEU A 56 5.59 -4.74 5.61
C LEU A 56 5.82 -6.07 6.35
N LYS A 57 5.23 -7.17 5.87
CA LYS A 57 5.43 -8.51 6.44
C LYS A 57 6.91 -8.89 6.48
N ASN A 58 7.62 -8.72 5.37
CA ASN A 58 9.05 -9.05 5.30
C ASN A 58 9.90 -8.24 6.29
N ASN A 59 9.49 -7.01 6.61
CA ASN A 59 10.17 -6.19 7.62
C ASN A 59 9.77 -6.57 9.06
N GLU A 60 8.54 -7.04 9.31
CA GLU A 60 8.12 -7.57 10.63
C GLU A 60 8.95 -8.80 11.03
N HIS A 61 9.32 -9.65 10.08
CA HIS A 61 10.18 -10.82 10.32
C HIS A 61 11.65 -10.49 10.65
N HIS A 62 12.10 -9.26 10.42
CA HIS A 62 13.49 -8.83 10.67
C HIS A 62 13.70 -8.23 12.08
N ASP A 63 12.62 -7.98 12.83
CA ASP A 63 12.66 -7.44 14.20
C ASP A 63 12.43 -8.50 15.29
N GLN A 64 12.39 -9.80 14.94
CA GLN A 64 12.30 -10.95 15.84
C GLN A 64 13.64 -11.65 16.04
#